data_AF-I4MXI2-F1
#
_entry.id   AF-I4MXI2-F1
#
_cell.length_a   1.000
_cell.length_b   1.000
_cell.length_c   1.000
_cell.angle_alpha   90.00
_cell.angle_beta   90.00
_cell.angle_gamma   90.00
#
_symmetry.space_group_name_H-M   'P 1'
#
loop_
_entity.id
_entity.type
_entity.pdbx_description
1 polymer ?
#
loop_
_entity_poly.entity_id
_entity_poly.type
_entity_poly.pdbx_seq_one_letter_code
_entity_poly.pdbx_strand_id
1 'polypeptide(L)'
;MPPLVKQLIFILAVAVVVWAGYWALRHWAALPHKAFALYAIALGDVGNLIDRVFRDGHVVGYLIVNVGALHTGVFNIADIAITAGAMVLAWDLFAKADGKPA
;
A
#
# COMPACT_ATOMS: atom_id res chain seq x y z
N MET A 1 18.96 -13.68 3.89
CA MET A 1 19.13 -12.83 2.70
C MET A 1 20.41 -12.01 2.83
N PRO A 2 21.22 -11.89 1.78
CA PRO A 2 22.40 -11.03 1.79
C PRO A 2 22.03 -9.57 2.12
N PRO A 3 22.86 -8.82 2.86
CA PRO A 3 22.58 -7.43 3.23
C PRO A 3 22.23 -6.53 2.04
N LEU A 4 22.95 -6.71 0.93
CA LEU A 4 22.73 -5.97 -0.31
C LEU A 4 21.30 -6.16 -0.87
N VAL A 5 20.80 -7.41 -0.85
CA VAL A 5 19.46 -7.72 -1.37
C VAL A 5 18.38 -7.01 -0.56
N LYS A 6 18.52 -6.99 0.77
CA LYS A 6 17.58 -6.25 1.65
C LYS A 6 17.58 -4.76 1.34
N GLN A 7 18.76 -4.18 1.13
CA GLN A 7 18.91 -2.76 0.84
C GLN A 7 18.35 -2.38 -0.52
N LEU A 8 18.55 -3.21 -1.55
CA LEU A 8 17.95 -3.01 -2.88
C LEU A 8 16.42 -3.05 -2.83
N ILE A 9 15.85 -4.02 -2.10
CA ILE A 9 14.39 -4.10 -1.90
C ILE A 9 13.87 -2.83 -1.22
N PHE A 10 14.57 -2.35 -0.19
CA PHE A 10 14.18 -1.13 0.52
C PHE A 10 14.24 0.11 -0.39
N ILE A 11 15.34 0.29 -1.13
CA ILE A 11 15.49 1.41 -2.08
C ILE A 11 14.40 1.38 -3.15
N LEU A 12 14.12 0.20 -3.70
CA LEU A 12 13.08 0.03 -4.70
C LEU A 12 11.70 0.38 -4.14
N ALA A 13 11.37 -0.09 -2.92
CA ALA A 13 10.12 0.23 -2.26
C ALA A 13 9.95 1.74 -2.07
N VAL A 14 10.98 2.43 -1.56
CA VAL A 14 10.96 3.89 -1.38
C VAL A 14 10.79 4.61 -2.73
N ALA A 15 11.51 4.17 -3.78
CA ALA A 15 11.40 4.76 -5.11
C ALA A 15 9.99 4.62 -5.69
N VAL A 16 9.36 3.46 -5.53
CA VAL A 16 7.98 3.21 -5.96
C VAL A 16 7.00 4.11 -5.22
N VAL A 17 7.13 4.26 -3.91
CA VAL A 17 6.28 5.13 -3.08
C VAL A 17 6.37 6.59 -3.52
N VAL A 18 7.59 7.10 -3.72
CA VAL A 18 7.82 8.49 -4.17
C VAL A 18 7.23 8.71 -5.56
N TRP A 19 7.46 7.77 -6.48
CA TRP A 19 6.91 7.84 -7.83
C TRP A 19 5.37 7.80 -7.83
N ALA A 20 4.78 6.89 -7.07
CA ALA A 20 3.32 6.73 -6.97
C ALA A 20 2.68 7.99 -6.37
N GLY A 21 3.27 8.55 -5.31
CA GLY A 21 2.83 9.81 -4.70
C GLY A 21 2.94 11.00 -5.65
N TYR A 22 4.04 11.12 -6.39
CA TYR A 22 4.19 12.15 -7.42
C TYR A 22 3.15 12.00 -8.53
N TRP A 23 2.93 10.79 -9.03
CA TRP A 23 1.92 10.52 -10.04
C TRP A 23 0.51 10.89 -9.53
N ALA A 24 0.18 10.50 -8.30
CA ALA A 24 -1.11 10.81 -7.67
C ALA A 24 -1.32 12.32 -7.54
N LEU A 25 -0.31 13.07 -7.09
CA LEU A 25 -0.34 14.55 -7.02
C LEU A 25 -0.66 15.18 -8.38
N ARG A 26 -0.07 14.66 -9.45
CA ARG A 26 -0.25 15.21 -10.81
C ARG A 26 -1.62 14.90 -11.41
N HIS A 27 -2.28 13.84 -10.96
CA HIS A 27 -3.53 13.35 -11.57
C HIS A 27 -4.75 13.42 -10.66
N TRP A 28 -4.63 14.00 -9.45
CA TRP A 28 -5.69 14.02 -8.44
C TRP A 28 -7.02 14.64 -8.92
N ALA A 29 -6.96 15.66 -9.80
CA ALA A 29 -8.15 16.29 -10.34
C ALA A 29 -8.83 15.45 -11.44
N ALA A 30 -8.05 14.73 -12.25
CA ALA A 30 -8.56 13.96 -13.39
C ALA A 30 -9.02 12.55 -12.98
N LEU A 31 -8.34 11.93 -12.02
CA LEU A 31 -8.53 10.55 -11.61
C LEU A 31 -8.53 10.45 -10.07
N PRO A 32 -9.50 11.08 -9.38
CA PRO A 32 -9.47 11.23 -7.92
C PRO A 32 -9.47 9.88 -7.20
N HIS A 33 -10.21 8.88 -7.69
CA HIS A 33 -10.25 7.55 -7.09
C HIS A 33 -8.88 6.82 -7.19
N LYS A 34 -8.16 6.96 -8.30
CA LYS A 34 -6.81 6.37 -8.45
C LYS A 34 -5.76 7.11 -7.64
N ALA A 35 -5.86 8.43 -7.62
CA ALA A 35 -4.98 9.25 -6.82
C ALA A 35 -5.15 8.91 -5.33
N PHE A 36 -6.39 8.79 -4.85
CA PHE A 36 -6.69 8.33 -3.49
C PHE A 36 -6.10 6.94 -3.22
N ALA A 37 -6.32 5.99 -4.13
CA ALA A 37 -5.80 4.62 -3.97
C ALA A 37 -4.26 4.58 -3.88
N LEU A 38 -3.57 5.33 -4.73
CA LEU A 38 -2.11 5.42 -4.70
C LEU A 38 -1.60 6.14 -3.45
N TYR A 39 -2.29 7.17 -2.96
CA TYR A 39 -1.95 7.77 -1.67
C TYR A 39 -2.16 6.83 -0.50
N ALA A 40 -3.23 6.04 -0.49
CA ALA A 40 -3.48 5.06 0.57
C ALA A 40 -2.33 4.03 0.63
N ILE A 41 -1.89 3.53 -0.52
CA ILE A 41 -0.71 2.64 -0.62
C ILE A 41 0.56 3.36 -0.17
N ALA A 42 0.85 4.54 -0.74
CA ALA A 42 2.07 5.28 -0.45
C ALA A 42 2.20 5.64 1.04
N LEU A 43 1.12 6.14 1.66
CA LEU A 43 1.12 6.52 3.08
C LEU A 43 1.17 5.29 4.00
N GLY A 44 0.53 4.19 3.63
CA GLY A 44 0.67 2.92 4.35
C GLY A 44 2.12 2.41 4.31
N ASP A 45 2.74 2.38 3.13
CA ASP A 45 4.14 1.99 2.99
C ASP A 45 5.06 2.91 3.80
N VAL A 46 4.86 4.23 3.77
CA VAL A 46 5.61 5.17 4.61
C VAL A 46 5.45 4.84 6.10
N GLY A 47 4.25 4.52 6.57
CA GLY A 47 4.02 4.10 7.95
C GLY A 47 4.83 2.85 8.34
N ASN A 48 4.81 1.83 7.48
CA ASN A 48 5.60 0.61 7.70
C ASN A 48 7.11 0.84 7.58
N LEU A 49 7.56 1.77 6.73
CA LEU A 49 8.96 2.16 6.60
C LEU A 49 9.44 2.92 7.83
N ILE A 50 8.64 3.83 8.38
CA ILE A 50 8.92 4.54 9.64
C ILE A 50 9.14 3.52 10.75
N ASP A 51 8.24 2.56 10.91
CA ASP A 51 8.40 1.50 11.91
C ASP A 51 9.73 0.76 11.75
N ARG A 52 10.08 0.35 10.52
CA ARG A 52 11.34 -0.35 10.25
C ARG A 52 12.57 0.48 10.60
N VAL A 53 12.54 1.80 10.38
CA VAL A 53 13.65 2.70 10.72
C VAL A 53 13.82 2.82 12.23
N PHE A 54 12.72 2.91 12.99
CA PHE A 54 12.77 3.14 14.44
C PHE A 54 12.75 1.86 15.28
N ARG A 55 12.53 0.69 14.68
CA ARG A 55 12.33 -0.59 15.39
C ARG A 55 13.17 -1.71 14.80
N ASP A 56 14.44 -1.42 14.47
CA ASP A 56 15.43 -2.40 14.03
C ASP A 56 14.97 -3.28 12.85
N GLY A 57 14.23 -2.69 11.91
CA GLY A 57 13.70 -3.38 10.73
C GLY A 57 12.39 -4.13 10.95
N HIS A 58 11.73 -3.97 12.10
CA HIS A 58 10.43 -4.59 12.39
C HIS A 58 9.26 -3.64 12.12
N VAL A 59 8.10 -4.23 11.78
CA VAL A 59 6.81 -3.53 11.64
C VAL A 59 5.92 -3.96 12.80
N VAL A 60 5.22 -3.01 13.43
CA VAL A 60 4.31 -3.34 14.52
C VAL A 60 2.93 -3.66 13.97
N GLY A 61 2.52 -4.91 14.13
CA GLY A 61 1.14 -5.34 14.00
C GLY A 61 0.43 -5.28 15.35
N TYR A 62 -0.80 -4.77 15.36
CA TYR A 62 -1.59 -4.61 16.60
C TYR A 62 -3.09 -4.88 16.42
N LEU A 63 -3.54 -5.20 15.20
CA LEU A 63 -4.92 -5.56 14.89
C LEU A 63 -5.01 -7.05 14.58
N ILE A 64 -6.08 -7.67 15.08
CA ILE A 64 -6.53 -9.01 14.71
C ILE A 64 -8.05 -8.94 14.59
N VAL A 65 -8.58 -9.33 13.44
CA VAL A 65 -10.01 -9.44 13.18
C VAL A 65 -10.41 -10.91 13.20
N ASN A 66 -11.39 -11.24 14.05
CA ASN A 66 -11.98 -12.56 14.16
C ASN A 66 -13.51 -12.43 14.02
N VAL A 67 -14.07 -12.94 12.92
CA VAL A 67 -15.51 -12.88 12.65
C VAL A 67 -16.00 -14.25 12.17
N GLY A 68 -16.73 -14.98 13.02
CA GLY A 68 -17.15 -16.35 12.72
C GLY A 68 -15.94 -17.26 12.49
N ALA A 69 -15.87 -17.89 11.31
CA ALA A 69 -14.72 -18.71 10.90
C ALA A 69 -13.56 -17.89 10.29
N LEU A 70 -13.77 -16.59 10.04
CA LEU A 70 -12.72 -15.73 9.51
C LEU A 70 -11.78 -15.33 10.65
N HIS A 71 -10.53 -15.77 10.53
CA HIS A 71 -9.43 -15.38 11.42
C HIS A 71 -8.33 -14.75 10.57
N THR A 72 -8.07 -13.48 10.83
CA THR A 72 -6.96 -12.76 10.17
C THR A 72 -5.65 -12.97 10.95
N GLY A 73 -4.51 -12.72 10.28
CA GLY A 73 -3.23 -12.60 10.97
C GLY A 73 -3.13 -11.30 11.77
N VAL A 74 -1.97 -11.05 12.39
CA VAL A 74 -1.70 -9.74 13.02
C VAL A 74 -1.30 -8.73 11.93
N PHE A 75 -2.00 -7.59 11.87
CA PHE A 75 -1.75 -6.52 10.91
C PHE A 75 -1.91 -5.14 11.56
N ASN A 76 -1.76 -4.05 10.80
CA ASN A 76 -1.89 -2.69 11.31
C ASN A 76 -2.69 -1.74 10.40
N ILE A 77 -2.85 -0.51 10.89
CA ILE A 77 -2.93 0.76 10.16
C ILE A 77 -2.65 0.71 8.65
N ALA A 78 -1.35 0.63 8.38
CA ALA A 78 -0.74 0.71 7.08
C ALA A 78 -1.18 -0.45 6.18
N ASP A 79 -1.27 -1.66 6.70
CA ASP A 79 -1.69 -2.84 5.93
C ASP A 79 -3.13 -2.69 5.42
N ILE A 80 -4.03 -2.10 6.22
CA ILE A 80 -5.40 -1.76 5.77
C ILE A 80 -5.36 -0.75 4.64
N ALA A 81 -4.58 0.33 4.79
CA ALA A 81 -4.50 1.40 3.79
C ALA A 81 -3.95 0.88 2.45
N ILE A 82 -2.88 0.08 2.50
CA ILE A 82 -2.29 -0.59 1.33
C ILE A 82 -3.32 -1.50 0.68
N THR A 83 -3.97 -2.37 1.45
CA THR A 83 -4.95 -3.32 0.92
C THR A 83 -6.16 -2.60 0.31
N ALA A 84 -6.68 -1.56 0.97
CA ALA A 84 -7.79 -0.77 0.46
C ALA A 84 -7.44 -0.07 -0.86
N GLY A 85 -6.28 0.58 -0.94
CA GLY A 85 -5.82 1.19 -2.18
C GLY A 85 -5.62 0.15 -3.30
N ALA A 86 -5.02 -1.00 -2.98
CA ALA A 86 -4.84 -2.08 -3.94
C ALA A 86 -6.18 -2.63 -4.46
N MET A 87 -7.19 -2.78 -3.60
CA MET A 87 -8.54 -3.20 -4.00
C MET A 87 -9.19 -2.20 -4.94
N VAL A 88 -9.05 -0.89 -4.70
CA VAL A 88 -9.60 0.15 -5.61
C VAL A 88 -8.94 0.08 -6.99
N LEU A 89 -7.61 -0.08 -7.05
CA LEU A 89 -6.89 -0.20 -8.32
C LEU A 89 -7.24 -1.52 -9.05
N ALA A 90 -7.36 -2.62 -8.31
CA ALA A 90 -7.78 -3.91 -8.87
C ALA A 90 -9.19 -3.82 -9.46
N TRP A 91 -10.12 -3.16 -8.75
CA TRP A 91 -11.47 -2.94 -9.24
C TRP A 91 -11.49 -2.15 -10.55
N ASP A 92 -10.74 -1.04 -10.65
CA ASP A 92 -10.63 -0.27 -11.90
C ASP A 92 -10.08 -1.12 -13.06
N LEU A 93 -9.09 -1.98 -12.77
CA LEU A 93 -8.51 -2.87 -13.77
C LEU A 93 -9.54 -3.89 -14.29
N PHE A 94 -10.28 -4.55 -13.41
CA PHE A 94 -11.29 -5.54 -13.79
C PHE A 94 -12.53 -4.90 -14.43
N ALA A 95 -12.99 -3.75 -13.93
CA ALA A 95 -14.13 -3.03 -14.52
C ALA A 95 -13.86 -2.63 -15.97
N LYS A 96 -12.63 -2.17 -16.27
CA LYS A 96 -12.20 -1.89 -17.64
C LYS A 96 -12.10 -3.14 -18.51
N ALA A 97 -11.60 -4.25 -17.96
CA ALA A 97 -11.52 -5.52 -18.69
C ALA A 97 -12.91 -6.04 -19.11
N ASP A 98 -13.93 -5.79 -18.28
CA ASP A 98 -15.33 -6.14 -18.55
C ASP A 98 -16.05 -5.15 -19.48
N GLY A 99 -15.37 -4.13 -20.00
CA GLY A 99 -15.96 -3.09 -20.88
C GLY A 99 -16.95 -2.15 -20.18
N LYS A 100 -17.02 -2.19 -18.84
CA LYS A 100 -17.83 -1.25 -18.06
C LYS A 100 -17.07 0.07 -17.94
N PRO A 101 -17.72 1.24 -18.14
CA PRO A 101 -17.07 2.51 -17.87
C PRO A 101 -16.70 2.57 -16.38
N ALA A 102 -15.41 2.82 -16.12
CA ALA A 102 -14.82 2.97 -14.79
C ALA A 102 -15.17 4.33 -14.16
#